data_AF-A0A529SKX2-F1
#
_entry.id   AF-A0A529SKX2-F1
#
_cell.length_a   1.000
_cell.length_b   1.000
_cell.length_c   1.000
_cell.angle_alpha   90.00
_cell.angle_beta   90.00
_cell.angle_gamma   90.00
#
_symmetry.space_group_name_H-M   'P 1'
#
loop_
_entity.id
_entity.type
_entity.pdbx_description
1 polymer ?
#
loop_
_entity_poly.entity_id
_entity_poly.type
_entity_poly.pdbx_seq_one_letter_code
_entity_poly.pdbx_strand_id
1 'polypeptide(L)'
;AKIEGAYHGAYDWVEVSQAATPQTWGDPEHPAPTLSYRGMPPAVLDDVVILRFNNAEGARRLITEHAGRLAAVLVDPMPSRSGLISPTPDFVSAIQETARRHGILVISDEVLNLRQGYEGASALYGLAPDLFALGKIIGGGLPIGAIGGRSEVMAVFEAASGGPA
;
A
#
# COMPACT_ATOMS: atom_id res chain seq x y z
N ALA A 1 -0.40 2.13 -6.43
CA ALA A 1 -0.78 0.71 -6.53
C ALA A 1 -1.07 0.18 -5.14
N LYS A 2 -1.93 -0.82 -5.02
CA LYS A 2 -2.21 -1.50 -3.75
C LYS A 2 -2.55 -2.97 -3.97
N ILE A 3 -2.56 -3.73 -2.88
CA ILE A 3 -2.90 -5.15 -2.90
C ILE A 3 -4.42 -5.35 -2.95
N GLU A 4 -4.89 -6.24 -3.82
CA GLU A 4 -6.29 -6.65 -3.90
C GLU A 4 -6.80 -7.21 -2.55
N GLY A 5 -8.01 -6.80 -2.14
CA GLY A 5 -8.62 -7.24 -0.88
C GLY A 5 -7.99 -6.67 0.40
N ALA A 6 -6.84 -6.02 0.31
CA ALA A 6 -6.21 -5.37 1.46
C ALA A 6 -6.99 -4.11 1.87
N TYR A 7 -7.20 -3.96 3.19
CA TYR A 7 -7.94 -2.87 3.80
C TYR A 7 -6.97 -1.85 4.42
N HIS A 8 -7.16 -0.58 4.07
CA HIS A 8 -6.27 0.53 4.45
C HIS A 8 -7.03 1.73 5.05
N GLY A 9 -8.27 1.51 5.50
CA GLY A 9 -9.16 2.59 5.95
C GLY A 9 -10.13 3.04 4.86
N ALA A 10 -10.69 4.24 5.06
CA ALA A 10 -11.82 4.78 4.30
C ALA A 10 -11.46 6.01 3.44
N TYR A 11 -10.28 6.00 2.82
CA TYR A 11 -9.85 7.04 1.88
C TYR A 11 -9.97 6.50 0.45
N ASP A 12 -10.59 7.27 -0.44
CA ASP A 12 -11.13 6.81 -1.72
C ASP A 12 -10.21 5.87 -2.51
N TRP A 13 -8.97 6.30 -2.75
CA TRP A 13 -7.98 5.55 -3.53
C TRP A 13 -7.53 4.25 -2.85
N VAL A 14 -7.46 4.22 -1.51
CA VAL A 14 -7.00 3.01 -0.79
C VAL A 14 -8.16 2.06 -0.49
N GLU A 15 -9.40 2.51 -0.70
CA GLU A 15 -10.59 1.67 -0.64
C GLU A 15 -10.79 0.82 -1.89
N VAL A 16 -10.32 1.23 -3.06
CA VAL A 16 -10.51 0.47 -4.31
C VAL A 16 -10.12 -1.00 -4.15
N SER A 17 -11.00 -1.89 -4.62
CA SER A 17 -10.86 -3.36 -4.53
C SER A 17 -10.72 -3.96 -3.13
N GLN A 18 -11.23 -3.31 -2.07
CA GLN A 18 -11.30 -3.89 -0.73
C GLN A 18 -12.31 -5.04 -0.61
N ALA A 19 -13.37 -5.02 -1.42
CA ALA A 19 -14.45 -6.00 -1.40
C ALA A 19 -14.62 -6.72 -2.75
N ALA A 20 -13.52 -6.88 -3.50
CA ALA A 20 -13.55 -7.57 -4.78
C ALA A 20 -13.98 -9.03 -4.61
N THR A 21 -14.78 -9.54 -5.54
CA THR A 21 -15.30 -10.91 -5.54
C THR A 21 -14.77 -11.67 -6.75
N PRO A 22 -14.86 -13.02 -6.79
CA PRO A 22 -14.44 -13.80 -7.95
C PRO A 22 -15.02 -13.33 -9.30
N GLN A 23 -16.19 -12.68 -9.28
CA GLN A 23 -16.86 -12.15 -10.46
C GLN A 23 -16.28 -10.81 -10.93
N THR A 24 -15.54 -10.10 -10.07
CA THR A 24 -15.05 -8.74 -10.33
C THR A 24 -13.52 -8.63 -10.34
N TRP A 25 -12.78 -9.70 -10.08
CA TRP A 25 -11.31 -9.71 -10.11
C TRP A 25 -10.71 -9.32 -11.45
N GLY A 26 -11.44 -9.51 -12.55
CA GLY A 26 -10.93 -9.24 -13.89
C GLY A 26 -9.94 -10.31 -14.36
N ASP A 27 -8.98 -9.91 -15.19
CA ASP A 27 -7.97 -10.81 -15.73
C ASP A 27 -6.91 -11.13 -14.66
N PRO A 28 -6.47 -12.39 -14.48
CA PRO A 28 -5.46 -12.75 -13.49
C PRO A 28 -4.13 -12.00 -13.63
N GLU A 29 -3.78 -11.57 -14.86
CA GLU A 29 -2.60 -10.77 -15.16
C GLU A 29 -2.90 -9.26 -15.09
N HIS A 30 -4.15 -8.84 -15.32
CA HIS A 30 -4.58 -7.44 -15.20
C HIS A 30 -5.82 -7.34 -14.30
N PRO A 31 -5.62 -7.38 -12.97
CA PRO A 31 -6.73 -7.34 -12.03
C PRO A 31 -7.51 -6.03 -12.18
N ALA A 32 -8.83 -6.12 -12.14
CA ALA A 32 -9.68 -4.95 -12.31
C ALA A 32 -9.80 -4.14 -11.01
N PRO A 33 -9.65 -2.80 -11.06
CA PRO A 33 -10.03 -1.95 -9.95
C PRO A 33 -11.57 -1.97 -9.78
N THR A 34 -12.06 -2.21 -8.57
CA THR A 34 -13.50 -2.27 -8.28
C THR A 34 -13.92 -1.21 -7.28
N LEU A 35 -15.11 -0.65 -7.48
CA LEU A 35 -15.73 0.29 -6.54
C LEU A 35 -15.97 -0.41 -5.19
N SER A 36 -15.71 0.30 -4.09
CA SER A 36 -15.87 -0.26 -2.73
C SER A 36 -17.06 0.29 -1.97
N TYR A 37 -17.64 1.41 -2.42
CA TYR A 37 -18.83 1.99 -1.82
C TYR A 37 -19.74 2.64 -2.88
N ARG A 38 -21.03 2.78 -2.55
CA ARG A 38 -22.01 3.41 -3.45
C ARG A 38 -21.73 4.90 -3.56
N GLY A 39 -21.54 5.39 -4.77
CA GLY A 39 -21.29 6.81 -5.04
C GLY A 39 -19.82 7.18 -5.20
N MET A 40 -18.91 6.21 -5.14
CA MET A 40 -17.49 6.43 -5.49
C MET A 40 -17.41 6.93 -6.93
N PRO A 41 -16.74 8.08 -7.19
CA PRO A 41 -16.54 8.57 -8.55
C PRO A 41 -15.76 7.54 -9.38
N PRO A 42 -16.22 7.17 -10.59
CA PRO A 42 -15.53 6.18 -11.41
C PRO A 42 -14.07 6.52 -11.73
N ALA A 43 -13.75 7.82 -11.82
CA ALA A 43 -12.39 8.31 -12.08
C ALA A 43 -11.36 7.89 -11.00
N VAL A 44 -11.81 7.59 -9.77
CA VAL A 44 -10.91 7.07 -8.71
C VAL A 44 -10.29 5.73 -9.11
N LEU A 45 -11.00 4.92 -9.91
CA LEU A 45 -10.49 3.63 -10.37
C LEU A 45 -9.28 3.78 -11.30
N ASP A 46 -9.22 4.86 -12.09
CA ASP A 46 -8.14 5.11 -13.06
C ASP A 46 -6.81 5.40 -12.36
N ASP A 47 -6.86 5.93 -11.14
CA ASP A 47 -5.70 6.28 -10.33
C ASP A 47 -5.12 5.09 -9.54
N VAL A 48 -5.79 3.93 -9.52
CA VAL A 48 -5.42 2.80 -8.68
C VAL A 48 -5.09 1.55 -9.48
N VAL A 49 -3.81 1.19 -9.45
CA VAL A 49 -3.32 -0.10 -9.96
C VAL A 49 -3.49 -1.18 -8.89
N ILE A 50 -4.14 -2.28 -9.23
CA ILE A 50 -4.36 -3.43 -8.35
C ILE A 50 -3.28 -4.48 -8.57
N LEU A 51 -2.65 -4.92 -7.48
CA LEU A 51 -1.67 -6.00 -7.46
C LEU A 51 -2.25 -7.21 -6.74
N ARG A 52 -1.95 -8.41 -7.22
CA ARG A 52 -2.31 -9.65 -6.52
C ARG A 52 -1.25 -9.98 -5.48
N PHE A 53 -1.68 -10.25 -4.26
CA PHE A 53 -0.77 -10.59 -3.17
C PHE A 53 0.02 -11.87 -3.51
N ASN A 54 1.32 -11.89 -3.20
CA ASN A 54 2.23 -13.00 -3.49
C ASN A 54 2.35 -13.40 -4.98
N ASN A 55 1.94 -12.53 -5.92
CA ASN A 55 2.28 -12.67 -7.34
C ASN A 55 3.47 -11.77 -7.70
N ALA A 56 4.69 -12.27 -7.51
CA ALA A 56 5.91 -11.51 -7.74
C ALA A 56 6.04 -11.02 -9.19
N GLU A 57 5.77 -11.88 -10.18
CA GLU A 57 5.88 -11.52 -11.60
C GLU A 57 4.83 -10.48 -12.01
N GLY A 58 3.58 -10.68 -11.59
CA GLY A 58 2.51 -9.70 -11.81
C GLY A 58 2.83 -8.33 -11.20
N ALA A 59 3.44 -8.31 -10.00
CA ALA A 59 3.89 -7.08 -9.38
C ALA A 59 4.99 -6.38 -10.19
N ARG A 60 6.03 -7.11 -10.64
CA ARG A 60 7.10 -6.54 -11.48
C ARG A 60 6.52 -5.92 -12.75
N ARG A 61 5.64 -6.66 -13.44
CA ARG A 61 5.00 -6.22 -14.68
C ARG A 61 4.15 -4.97 -14.48
N LEU A 62 3.16 -5.01 -13.59
CA LEU A 62 2.20 -3.91 -13.42
C LEU A 62 2.85 -2.64 -12.85
N ILE A 63 3.84 -2.77 -11.96
CA ILE A 63 4.60 -1.61 -11.48
C ILE A 63 5.40 -0.99 -12.63
N THR A 64 6.06 -1.81 -13.45
CA THR A 64 6.86 -1.34 -14.59
C THR A 64 5.98 -0.66 -15.64
N GLU A 65 4.85 -1.27 -16.01
CA GLU A 65 3.90 -0.76 -17.00
C GLU A 65 3.35 0.62 -16.61
N HIS A 66 3.11 0.84 -15.32
CA HIS A 66 2.56 2.09 -14.81
C HIS A 66 3.61 3.02 -14.19
N ALA A 67 4.90 2.72 -14.32
CA ALA A 67 5.97 3.44 -13.64
C ALA A 67 5.95 4.96 -13.89
N GLY A 68 5.56 5.40 -15.09
CA GLY A 68 5.49 6.82 -15.44
C GLY A 68 4.41 7.63 -14.70
N ARG A 69 3.47 6.96 -14.01
CA ARG A 69 2.35 7.60 -13.29
C ARG A 69 2.17 7.09 -11.85
N LEU A 70 2.96 6.12 -11.41
CA LEU A 70 2.77 5.47 -10.11
C LEU A 70 3.58 6.19 -9.04
N ALA A 71 2.92 6.91 -8.13
CA ALA A 71 3.60 7.60 -7.03
C ALA A 71 4.10 6.62 -5.95
N ALA A 72 3.28 5.62 -5.61
CA ALA A 72 3.58 4.69 -4.53
C ALA A 72 2.95 3.29 -4.71
N VAL A 73 3.51 2.32 -4.01
CA VAL A 73 2.95 0.98 -3.78
C VAL A 73 2.64 0.84 -2.29
N LEU A 74 1.35 0.71 -1.96
CA LEU A 74 0.87 0.51 -0.59
C LEU A 74 0.71 -0.98 -0.30
N VAL A 75 1.36 -1.45 0.76
CA VAL A 75 1.42 -2.86 1.15
C VAL A 75 1.00 -3.00 2.61
N ASP A 76 -0.03 -3.80 2.87
CA ASP A 76 -0.24 -4.39 4.20
C ASP A 76 0.62 -5.66 4.25
N PRO A 77 1.63 -5.78 5.14
CA PRO A 77 2.51 -6.94 5.16
C PRO A 77 1.79 -8.27 5.41
N MET A 78 0.68 -8.27 6.15
CA MET A 78 -0.08 -9.47 6.47
C MET A 78 -1.57 -9.13 6.54
N PRO A 79 -2.24 -8.97 5.38
CA PRO A 79 -3.56 -8.37 5.30
C PRO A 79 -4.62 -9.21 6.01
N SER A 80 -5.17 -8.64 7.10
CA SER A 80 -6.18 -9.32 7.93
C SER A 80 -7.47 -9.67 7.18
N ARG A 81 -7.87 -8.83 6.22
CA ARG A 81 -9.04 -9.06 5.36
C ARG A 81 -8.78 -10.08 4.25
N SER A 82 -7.51 -10.40 3.98
CA SER A 82 -7.09 -11.38 2.98
C SER A 82 -6.45 -12.62 3.62
N GLY A 83 -6.87 -12.95 4.85
CA GLY A 83 -6.56 -14.23 5.50
C GLY A 83 -5.32 -14.26 6.38
N LEU A 84 -4.71 -13.11 6.71
CA LEU A 84 -3.47 -13.03 7.49
C LEU A 84 -2.34 -13.90 6.88
N ILE A 85 -2.29 -13.93 5.55
CA ILE A 85 -1.29 -14.68 4.80
C ILE A 85 0.02 -13.88 4.85
N SER A 86 1.13 -14.54 5.20
CA SER A 86 2.47 -13.93 5.17
C SER A 86 2.91 -13.64 3.72
N PRO A 87 3.70 -12.56 3.50
CA PRO A 87 4.21 -12.26 2.19
C PRO A 87 5.35 -13.22 1.86
N THR A 88 5.45 -13.64 0.59
CA THR A 88 6.56 -14.49 0.16
C THR A 88 7.82 -13.63 -0.09
N PRO A 89 9.04 -14.16 0.16
CA PRO A 89 10.26 -13.37 -0.01
C PRO A 89 10.47 -12.83 -1.44
N ASP A 90 10.07 -13.60 -2.45
CA ASP A 90 10.12 -13.21 -3.86
C ASP A 90 9.15 -12.05 -4.18
N PHE A 91 7.98 -12.04 -3.56
CA PHE A 91 7.02 -10.94 -3.68
C PHE A 91 7.53 -9.66 -3.01
N VAL A 92 8.09 -9.75 -1.81
CA VAL A 92 8.72 -8.61 -1.12
C VAL A 92 9.85 -8.02 -1.97
N SER A 93 10.76 -8.87 -2.44
CA SER A 93 11.84 -8.48 -3.36
C SER A 93 11.30 -7.82 -4.63
N ALA A 94 10.27 -8.40 -5.26
CA ALA A 94 9.66 -7.88 -6.48
C ALA A 94 9.11 -6.46 -6.31
N ILE A 95 8.38 -6.20 -5.21
CA ILE A 95 7.83 -4.87 -4.93
C ILE A 95 8.97 -3.86 -4.76
N GLN A 96 9.88 -4.10 -3.82
CA GLN A 96 10.87 -3.10 -3.44
C GLN A 96 11.90 -2.82 -4.54
N GLU A 97 12.37 -3.86 -5.25
CA GLU A 97 13.35 -3.70 -6.32
C GLU A 97 12.76 -2.96 -7.52
N THR A 98 11.53 -3.31 -7.90
CA THR A 98 10.85 -2.69 -9.04
C THR A 98 10.47 -1.26 -8.72
N ALA A 99 9.89 -1.02 -7.54
CA ALA A 99 9.56 0.33 -7.10
C ALA A 99 10.81 1.23 -7.05
N ARG A 100 11.90 0.75 -6.43
CA ARG A 100 13.17 1.49 -6.35
C ARG A 100 13.78 1.78 -7.71
N ARG A 101 13.73 0.84 -8.65
CA ARG A 101 14.21 1.03 -10.03
C ARG A 101 13.52 2.21 -10.74
N HIS A 102 12.26 2.45 -10.42
CA HIS A 102 11.43 3.47 -11.05
C HIS A 102 11.22 4.73 -10.19
N GLY A 103 11.85 4.83 -9.02
CA GLY A 103 11.67 5.97 -8.11
C GLY A 103 10.28 6.03 -7.47
N ILE A 104 9.60 4.90 -7.39
CA ILE A 104 8.26 4.76 -6.81
C ILE A 104 8.41 4.47 -5.32
N LEU A 105 7.62 5.14 -4.49
CA LEU A 105 7.68 4.93 -3.03
C LEU A 105 7.01 3.61 -2.64
N VAL A 106 7.56 2.91 -1.66
CA VAL A 106 6.92 1.78 -0.99
C VAL A 106 6.39 2.25 0.36
N ILE A 107 5.10 2.06 0.60
CA ILE A 107 4.43 2.42 1.85
C ILE A 107 3.99 1.12 2.54
N SER A 108 4.42 0.91 3.78
CA SER A 108 3.97 -0.21 4.61
C SER A 108 2.83 0.23 5.52
N ASP A 109 1.66 -0.39 5.37
CA ASP A 109 0.55 -0.27 6.30
C ASP A 109 0.78 -1.20 7.50
N GLU A 110 1.29 -0.61 8.57
CA GLU A 110 1.56 -1.28 9.83
C GLU A 110 0.53 -0.90 10.91
N VAL A 111 -0.61 -0.30 10.52
CA VAL A 111 -1.67 0.09 11.46
C VAL A 111 -2.13 -1.12 12.29
N LEU A 112 -2.22 -2.31 11.68
CA LEU A 112 -2.39 -3.57 12.41
C LEU A 112 -1.05 -4.22 12.77
N ASN A 113 -0.14 -4.29 11.79
CA ASN A 113 1.00 -5.21 11.77
C ASN A 113 2.21 -4.79 12.60
N LEU A 114 2.27 -3.53 13.06
CA LEU A 114 3.34 -3.05 13.95
C LEU A 114 3.48 -3.92 15.21
N ARG A 115 2.39 -4.60 15.62
CA ARG A 115 2.35 -5.49 16.79
C ARG A 115 3.11 -6.80 16.62
N GLN A 116 3.56 -7.17 15.41
CA GLN A 116 4.15 -8.49 15.16
C GLN A 116 5.56 -8.63 15.75
N GLY A 117 6.24 -7.53 16.08
CA GLY A 117 7.55 -7.54 16.70
C GLY A 117 7.96 -6.14 17.14
N TYR A 118 9.08 -6.04 17.84
CA TYR A 118 9.60 -4.75 18.30
C TYR A 118 9.86 -3.76 17.13
N GLU A 119 10.30 -4.29 15.99
CA GLU A 119 10.58 -3.54 14.77
C GLU A 119 9.43 -3.58 13.75
N GLY A 120 8.26 -4.11 14.13
CA GLY A 120 7.11 -4.28 13.23
C GLY A 120 7.24 -5.46 12.27
N ALA A 121 6.24 -5.59 11.39
CA ALA A 121 6.16 -6.67 10.42
C ALA A 121 7.08 -6.46 9.22
N SER A 122 7.35 -5.22 8.81
CA SER A 122 8.24 -4.97 7.68
C SER A 122 9.63 -5.53 7.94
N ALA A 123 10.19 -5.31 9.15
CA ALA A 123 11.46 -5.90 9.56
C ALA A 123 11.41 -7.44 9.59
N LEU A 124 10.33 -8.02 10.13
CA LEU A 124 10.13 -9.47 10.19
C LEU A 124 10.14 -10.14 8.80
N TYR A 125 9.57 -9.47 7.79
CA TYR A 125 9.45 -10.00 6.43
C TYR A 125 10.49 -9.43 5.45
N GLY A 126 11.47 -8.66 5.92
CA GLY A 126 12.52 -8.08 5.08
C GLY A 126 12.05 -6.99 4.11
N LEU A 127 10.89 -6.38 4.36
CA LEU A 127 10.40 -5.23 3.60
C LEU A 127 11.08 -3.96 4.13
N ALA A 128 11.71 -3.19 3.25
CA ALA A 128 12.34 -1.91 3.57
C ALA A 128 11.56 -0.75 2.94
N PRO A 129 10.42 -0.32 3.54
CA PRO A 129 9.57 0.70 2.95
C PRO A 129 10.16 2.11 3.11
N ASP A 130 9.71 3.02 2.26
CA ASP A 130 10.04 4.44 2.32
C ASP A 130 9.24 5.18 3.37
N LEU A 131 7.98 4.75 3.56
CA LEU A 131 7.02 5.30 4.50
C LEU A 131 6.26 4.19 5.22
N PHE A 132 5.81 4.51 6.43
CA PHE A 132 4.94 3.70 7.26
C PHE A 132 3.66 4.46 7.55
N ALA A 133 2.52 3.76 7.47
CA ALA A 133 1.27 4.19 8.07
C ALA A 133 1.03 3.42 9.37
N LEU A 134 0.84 4.12 10.47
CA LEU A 134 0.74 3.57 11.82
C LEU A 134 -0.55 4.02 12.52
N GLY A 135 -0.99 3.23 13.50
CA GLY A 135 -2.15 3.54 14.32
C GLY A 135 -2.40 2.47 15.37
N LYS A 136 -3.65 2.34 15.81
CA LYS A 136 -4.09 1.35 16.81
C LYS A 136 -3.21 1.33 18.07
N ILE A 137 -2.27 0.38 18.16
CA ILE A 137 -1.51 0.09 19.39
C ILE A 137 -0.71 1.29 19.88
N ILE A 138 -0.29 2.19 18.97
CA ILE A 138 0.51 3.38 19.32
C ILE A 138 -0.30 4.40 20.14
N GLY A 139 -1.62 4.27 20.17
CA GLY A 139 -2.51 5.21 20.86
C GLY A 139 -2.92 4.77 22.25
N GLY A 140 -2.52 3.57 22.70
CA GLY A 140 -2.91 3.06 24.03
C GLY A 140 -4.43 2.99 24.27
N GLY A 141 -5.23 2.87 23.19
CA GLY A 141 -6.70 2.86 23.26
C GLY A 141 -7.38 4.18 22.89
N LEU A 142 -6.63 5.25 22.64
CA LEU A 142 -7.16 6.53 22.15
C LEU A 142 -7.10 6.62 20.61
N PRO A 143 -7.93 7.48 19.98
CA PRO A 143 -7.85 7.75 18.54
C PRO A 143 -6.48 8.31 18.15
N ILE A 144 -5.82 7.67 17.19
CA ILE A 144 -4.50 8.08 16.71
C ILE A 144 -4.26 7.56 15.29
N GLY A 145 -3.42 8.29 14.57
CA GLY A 145 -2.74 7.83 13.35
C GLY A 145 -1.38 8.52 13.26
N ALA A 146 -0.42 7.88 12.63
CA ALA A 146 0.88 8.48 12.36
C ALA A 146 1.42 8.02 11.01
N ILE A 147 2.22 8.88 10.39
CA ILE A 147 3.05 8.55 9.24
C ILE A 147 4.52 8.82 9.61
N GLY A 148 5.42 8.02 9.09
CA GLY A 148 6.86 8.19 9.29
C GLY A 148 7.65 7.48 8.21
N GLY A 149 8.95 7.72 8.12
CA GLY A 149 9.78 7.10 7.08
C GLY A 149 11.09 7.84 6.87
N ARG A 150 11.69 7.68 5.68
CA ARG A 150 12.96 8.31 5.33
C ARG A 150 12.84 9.84 5.39
N SER A 151 13.82 10.51 5.99
CA SER A 151 13.79 11.96 6.21
C SER A 151 13.60 12.74 4.90
N GLU A 152 14.28 12.32 3.83
CA GLU A 152 14.17 12.94 2.51
C GLU A 152 12.77 12.83 1.89
N VAL A 153 11.99 11.80 2.24
CA VAL A 153 10.59 11.65 1.79
C VAL A 153 9.66 12.47 2.67
N MET A 154 9.91 12.49 3.99
CA MET A 154 9.13 13.26 4.96
C MET A 154 9.35 14.78 4.84
N ALA A 155 10.41 15.22 4.15
CA ALA A 155 10.73 16.63 3.94
C ALA A 155 9.59 17.44 3.29
N VAL A 156 8.66 16.78 2.59
CA VAL A 156 7.45 17.42 2.04
C VAL A 156 6.53 18.05 3.10
N PHE A 157 6.66 17.60 4.36
CA PHE A 157 5.93 18.16 5.51
C PHE A 157 6.70 19.24 6.27
N GLU A 158 7.96 19.49 5.91
CA GLU A 158 8.72 20.57 6.53
C GLU A 158 8.05 21.91 6.25
N ALA A 159 7.91 22.74 7.29
CA ALA A 159 7.38 24.07 7.14
C ALA A 159 8.37 24.92 6.34
N ALA A 160 8.08 25.17 5.06
CA ALA A 160 8.80 26.17 4.30
C ALA A 160 8.64 27.54 4.97
N SER A 161 9.76 28.26 5.14
CA SER A 161 9.71 29.66 5.56
C SER A 161 9.11 30.49 4.43
N GLY A 162 7.84 30.87 4.54
CA GLY A 162 7.13 31.65 3.51
C GLY A 162 5.80 31.04 3.10
N GLY A 163 4.87 30.97 4.07
CA GLY A 163 3.48 30.58 3.80
C GLY A 163 2.83 31.43 2.69
N PRO A 164 1.66 31.00 2.19
CA PRO A 164 1.00 31.67 1.07
C PRO A 164 0.78 33.17 1.35
N ALA A 165 1.05 34.00 0.34
CA ALA A 165 0.68 35.41 0.30
C ALA A 165 -0.85 35.58 0.23
#